data_AF-T2ISG5-F1
#
_entry.id   AF-T2ISG5-F1
#
_cell.length_a   1.000
_cell.length_b   1.000
_cell.length_c   1.000
_cell.angle_alpha   90.00
_cell.angle_beta   90.00
_cell.angle_gamma   90.00
#
_symmetry.space_group_name_H-M   'P 1'
#
loop_
_entity.id
_entity.type
_entity.pdbx_description
1 polymer ?
#
loop_
_entity_poly.entity_id
_entity_poly.type
_entity_poly.pdbx_seq_one_letter_code
_entity_poly.pdbx_strand_id
1 'polypeptide(L)' 'MLGIVISYYWAVALLIFSMWFKLFWADETTPRNDLSSWVVLIVGASLWVVVLPFANLELVLKAYSINS' A
#
# COMPACT_ATOMS: atom_id res chain seq x y z
N MET A 1 -10.83 23.74 9.72
CA MET A 1 -9.87 22.80 10.33
C MET A 1 -10.10 21.36 9.86
N LEU A 2 -11.30 20.79 10.05
CA LEU A 2 -11.60 19.41 9.61
C LEU A 2 -11.35 19.15 8.12
N GLY A 3 -11.82 20.03 7.23
CA GLY A 3 -11.63 19.87 5.78
C GLY A 3 -10.16 19.84 5.33
N ILE A 4 -9.29 20.58 6.03
CA ILE A 4 -7.84 20.60 5.77
C ILE A 4 -7.22 19.25 6.17
N VAL A 5 -7.61 18.70 7.33
CA VAL A 5 -7.14 17.38 7.78
C VAL A 5 -7.57 16.29 6.78
N ILE A 6 -8.82 16.34 6.33
CA ILE A 6 -9.34 15.41 5.31
C ILE A 6 -8.55 15.54 4.01
N SER A 7 -8.26 16.76 3.53
CA SER A 7 -7.49 16.94 2.30
C SER A 7 -6.07 16.40 2.41
N TYR A 8 -5.39 16.60 3.54
CA TYR A 8 -4.05 16.04 3.76
C TYR A 8 -4.08 14.51 3.81
N TYR A 9 -5.08 13.93 4.48
CA TYR A 9 -5.25 12.48 4.54
C TYR A 9 -5.36 11.87 3.14
N TRP A 10 -6.23 12.44 2.29
CA TRP A 10 -6.41 11.98 0.92
C TRP A 10 -5.19 12.26 0.03
N ALA A 11 -4.47 13.37 0.25
CA ALA A 11 -3.23 13.63 -0.47
C ALA A 11 -2.17 12.55 -0.20
N VAL A 12 -2.00 12.14 1.06
CA VAL A 12 -1.08 11.06 1.43
C VAL A 12 -1.56 9.73 0.87
N ALA A 13 -2.85 9.42 0.96
CA ALA A 13 -3.42 8.20 0.38
C ALA A 13 -3.17 8.11 -1.14
N LEU A 14 -3.30 9.22 -1.87
CA LEU A 14 -3.02 9.28 -3.31
C LEU A 14 -1.53 9.10 -3.64
N LEU A 15 -0.63 9.64 -2.80
CA LEU A 15 0.81 9.43 -2.98
C LEU A 15 1.17 7.95 -2.82
N ILE A 16 0.66 7.31 -1.78
CA ILE A 16 0.90 5.88 -1.50
C ILE A 16 0.30 5.02 -2.60
N PHE A 17 -0.96 5.29 -2.99
CA PHE A 17 -1.61 4.61 -4.11
C PHE A 17 -0.76 4.73 -5.37
N SER A 18 -0.25 5.93 -5.70
CA SER A 18 0.56 6.14 -6.90
C SER A 18 1.88 5.38 -6.85
N MET A 19 2.54 5.31 -5.70
CA MET A 19 3.77 4.53 -5.52
C MET A 19 3.52 3.03 -5.69
N TRP A 20 2.51 2.50 -5.02
CA TRP A 20 2.16 1.08 -5.09
C TRP A 20 1.58 0.68 -6.44
N PHE A 21 0.80 1.55 -7.08
CA PHE A 21 0.27 1.33 -8.42
C PHE A 21 1.40 1.19 -9.43
N LYS A 22 2.45 2.01 -9.35
CA LYS A 22 3.63 1.86 -10.21
C LYS A 22 4.30 0.50 -10.03
N LEU A 23 4.47 0.05 -8.78
CA LEU A 23 5.03 -1.26 -8.47
C LEU A 23 4.15 -2.40 -8.98
N PHE A 24 2.85 -2.34 -8.69
CA PHE A 24 1.86 -3.31 -9.17
C PHE A 24 1.79 -3.38 -10.70
N TRP A 25 1.91 -2.23 -11.37
CA TRP A 25 1.87 -2.17 -12.83
C TRP A 25 3.13 -2.75 -13.48
N ALA A 26 4.28 -2.56 -12.83
CA ALA A 26 5.57 -3.10 -13.25
C ALA A 26 5.74 -4.59 -12.91
N ASP A 27 4.91 -5.13 -12.03
CA ASP A 27 4.89 -6.56 -11.72
C ASP A 27 4.27 -7.35 -12.88
N GLU A 28 5.09 -8.18 -13.52
CA GLU A 28 4.66 -9.09 -14.59
C GLU A 28 4.21 -10.46 -14.06
N THR A 29 4.43 -10.73 -12.77
CA THR A 29 4.10 -12.03 -12.16
C THR A 29 2.64 -12.15 -11.75
N THR A 30 1.97 -11.02 -11.49
CA THR A 30 0.56 -10.98 -11.10
C THR A 30 -0.34 -10.69 -12.31
N PRO A 31 -1.35 -11.53 -12.60
CA PRO A 31 -2.29 -11.26 -13.69
C PRO A 31 -3.07 -9.97 -13.44
N ARG A 32 -2.99 -9.01 -14.36
CA ARG A 32 -3.70 -7.71 -14.23
C ARG A 32 -5.23 -7.82 -14.20
N ASN A 33 -5.79 -8.97 -14.54
CA ASN A 33 -7.22 -9.24 -14.47
C ASN A 33 -7.67 -9.77 -13.09
N ASP A 34 -6.74 -9.97 -12.16
CA ASP A 34 -7.08 -10.36 -10.81
C ASP A 34 -7.67 -9.17 -10.04
N LEU A 35 -8.99 -9.18 -9.89
CA LEU A 35 -9.75 -8.16 -9.15
C LEU A 35 -9.29 -8.03 -7.70
N SER A 36 -8.80 -9.11 -7.08
CA SER A 36 -8.40 -9.09 -5.68
C SER A 36 -7.19 -8.17 -5.45
N SER A 37 -6.21 -8.22 -6.35
CA SER A 37 -5.04 -7.35 -6.34
C SER A 37 -5.40 -5.86 -6.45
N TRP A 38 -6.37 -5.50 -7.30
CA TRP A 38 -6.85 -4.12 -7.42
C TRP A 38 -7.56 -3.64 -6.15
N VAL A 39 -8.37 -4.50 -5.53
CA VAL A 39 -9.04 -4.18 -4.26
C VAL A 39 -8.02 -3.95 -3.16
N VAL A 40 -7.01 -4.83 -3.04
CA VAL A 40 -5.93 -4.67 -2.05
C VAL A 40 -5.17 -3.38 -2.27
N LEU A 41 -4.90 -2.98 -3.51
CA LEU A 41 -4.22 -1.72 -3.82
C LEU A 41 -5.02 -0.49 -3.35
N ILE A 42 -6.32 -0.45 -3.64
CA ILE A 42 -7.19 0.69 -3.29
C ILE A 42 -7.44 0.73 -1.77
N VAL A 43 -7.81 -0.40 -1.17
CA VAL A 43 -8.09 -0.50 0.27
C VAL A 43 -6.81 -0.29 1.08
N GLY A 44 -5.69 -0.86 0.63
CA GLY A 44 -4.40 -0.71 1.28
C GLY A 44 -3.92 0.74 1.31
N ALA A 45 -4.01 1.45 0.18
CA ALA A 45 -3.60 2.85 0.09
C ALA A 45 -4.55 3.80 0.83
N SER A 46 -5.86 3.51 0.85
CA SER A 46 -6.82 4.31 1.62
C SER A 46 -6.65 4.16 3.13
N LEU A 47 -6.37 2.95 3.62
CA LEU A 47 -6.13 2.67 5.04
C LEU A 47 -4.64 2.75 5.44
N TRP A 48 -3.87 3.59 4.75
CA TRP A 48 -2.41 3.66 4.84
C TRP A 48 -1.87 3.82 6.27
N VAL A 49 -2.58 4.53 7.15
CA VAL A 49 -2.17 4.77 8.54
C VAL A 49 -2.01 3.45 9.31
N VAL A 50 -2.82 2.45 8.99
CA VAL A 50 -2.78 1.12 9.61
C VAL A 50 -1.93 0.18 8.78
N VAL A 51 -2.11 0.20 7.46
CA VAL A 51 -1.48 -0.78 6.56
C VAL A 51 0.04 -0.62 6.48
N LEU A 52 0.56 0.61 6.47
CA LEU A 52 2.01 0.85 6.38
C LEU A 52 2.80 0.28 7.57
N PRO A 53 2.42 0.52 8.84
CA PRO A 53 3.10 -0.10 9.99
C PRO A 53 3.14 -1.62 9.92
N PHE A 54 2.01 -2.27 9.59
CA PHE A 54 1.94 -3.72 9.51
C PHE A 54 2.75 -4.28 8.35
N ALA A 55 2.66 -3.66 7.17
CA ALA A 55 3.46 -4.05 6.01
C ALA A 55 4.96 -3.96 6.31
N ASN A 56 5.41 -2.88 6.96
CA ASN A 56 6.81 -2.73 7.34
C ASN A 56 7.22 -3.75 8.40
N LEU A 57 6.37 -4.05 9.38
CA LEU A 57 6.65 -5.07 10.39
C LEU A 57 6.80 -6.45 9.74
N GLU A 58 5.92 -6.81 8.81
CA GLU A 58 5.99 -8.08 8.09
C GLU A 58 7.27 -8.18 7.25
N LEU A 59 7.66 -7.11 6.56
CA LEU A 59 8.92 -7.05 5.83
C LEU A 59 10.14 -7.24 6.75
N VAL A 60 10.14 -6.62 7.94
CA VAL A 60 11.21 -6.77 8.94
C VAL A 60 11.27 -8.21 9.48
N LEU A 61 10.11 -8.80 9.82
CA LEU A 61 10.04 -10.18 10.30
C LEU A 61 10.53 -11.17 9.24
N LYS A 62 10.14 -10.97 7.98
CA LYS A 62 10.60 -11.78 6.86
C LYS A 62 12.11 -11.66 6.67
N ALA A 63 12.65 -10.45 6.74
CA ALA A 63 14.09 -10.22 6.66
C ALA A 63 14.85 -10.87 7.82
N TYR A 64 14.31 -10.84 9.04
CA TYR A 64 14.89 -11.53 10.19
C TYR A 64 14.90 -13.06 10.00
N SER A 65 13.79 -13.64 9.55
CA SER A 65 13.67 -15.08 9.32
C SER A 65 14.62 -15.62 8.26
N ILE A 66 15.01 -14.81 7.26
CA ILE A 66 15.94 -15.24 6.20
C ILE A 66 17.40 -15.21 6.69
N ASN A 67 17.72 -14.35 7.66
CA ASN A 67 19.07 -14.17 8.20
C ASN A 67 19.36 -15.01 9.46
N SER A 68 18.37 -15.76 9.94
CA SER A 68 18.50 -16.74 11.04
C SER A 68 18.77 -18.14 10.51
#